data_AF-A0A9N9KHM2-F1
#
_entry.id   AF-A0A9N9KHM2-F1
#
_cell.length_a   1.000
_cell.length_b   1.000
_cell.length_c   1.000
_cell.angle_alpha   90.00
_cell.angle_beta   90.00
_cell.angle_gamma   90.00
#
_symmetry.space_group_name_H-M   'P 1'
#
loop_
_entity.id
_entity.type
_entity.pdbx_description
1 polymer ?
#
loop_
_entity_poly.entity_id
_entity_poly.type
_entity_poly.pdbx_seq_one_letter_code
_entity_poly.pdbx_strand_id
1 'polypeptide(L)'
;LALNNLPLNKRSFSICKSSTQSHNGLVLVSDQHKIIKPIELINGNLVIECPVHSSLLTDSPYESSKEFTHMRYTACTSKPDYFKQENFTLRQVGYEPMRQTELFFLITVNDEDEILLSSTLHRIIENIACLCSLTESPTWGEDGWKKIIICIISDRNKINKRTLSYLKALGVYQDGIARSK
;
A
#
# COMPACT_ATOMS: atom_id res chain seq x y z
N LEU A 1 -1.02 21.34 1.87
CA LEU A 1 0.15 22.24 1.86
C LEU A 1 1.02 22.13 3.13
N ALA A 2 0.47 22.22 4.36
CA ALA A 2 1.29 22.17 5.59
C ALA A 2 1.86 20.77 6.01
N LEU A 3 1.44 19.67 5.37
CA LEU A 3 1.91 18.31 5.71
C LEU A 3 3.23 17.92 5.01
N ASN A 4 3.60 18.61 3.92
CA ASN A 4 4.72 18.21 3.07
C ASN A 4 6.08 18.67 3.60
N ASN A 5 6.11 19.57 4.60
CA ASN A 5 7.36 20.16 5.14
C ASN A 5 7.88 19.47 6.41
N LEU A 6 7.25 18.40 6.90
CA LEU A 6 7.76 17.66 8.05
C LEU A 6 8.72 16.55 7.58
N PRO A 7 9.92 16.38 8.18
CA PRO A 7 10.82 15.29 7.86
C PRO A 7 10.13 13.94 8.13
N LEU A 8 10.38 12.95 7.26
CA LEU A 8 9.62 11.69 7.22
C LEU A 8 9.64 10.92 8.54
N ASN A 9 10.72 11.01 9.31
CA ASN A 9 10.86 10.39 10.64
C ASN A 9 10.01 11.06 11.75
N LYS A 10 9.31 12.17 11.48
CA LYS A 10 8.51 12.92 12.47
C LYS A 10 7.01 12.97 12.18
N ARG A 11 6.53 12.24 11.17
CA ARG A 11 5.12 12.19 10.79
C ARG A 11 4.41 11.00 11.46
N SER A 12 4.38 10.96 12.78
CA SER A 12 3.51 10.01 13.49
C SER A 12 2.08 10.55 13.51
N PHE A 13 1.15 9.75 12.98
CA PHE A 13 -0.27 10.03 13.02
C PHE A 13 -1.00 8.93 13.80
N SER A 14 -1.97 9.33 14.60
CA SER A 14 -2.86 8.42 15.32
C SER A 14 -4.29 8.64 14.84
N ILE A 15 -5.04 7.57 14.60
CA ILE A 15 -6.45 7.64 14.20
C ILE A 15 -7.32 7.65 15.47
N CYS A 16 -8.16 8.67 15.64
CA CYS A 16 -9.13 8.74 16.73
C CYS A 16 -10.55 8.93 16.18
N LYS A 17 -11.56 8.36 16.85
CA LYS A 17 -12.96 8.75 16.65
C LYS A 17 -13.20 10.11 17.33
N SER A 18 -13.78 11.09 16.63
CA SER A 18 -14.21 12.33 17.27
C SER A 18 -15.50 12.11 18.04
N SER A 19 -15.52 12.41 19.33
CA SER A 19 -16.69 12.26 20.22
C SER A 19 -17.57 13.51 20.29
N THR A 20 -17.50 14.41 19.30
CA THR A 20 -18.37 15.60 19.21
C THR A 20 -19.56 15.31 18.31
N GLN A 21 -20.76 15.45 18.88
CA GLN A 21 -22.06 15.25 18.24
C GLN A 21 -22.21 16.12 16.99
N SER A 22 -22.04 15.54 15.79
CA SER A 22 -22.69 15.94 14.52
C SER A 22 -22.05 15.30 13.28
N HIS A 23 -20.84 14.73 13.36
CA HIS A 23 -20.22 14.03 12.24
C HIS A 23 -19.52 12.73 12.66
N ASN A 24 -19.95 11.60 12.10
CA ASN A 24 -19.28 10.30 12.21
C ASN A 24 -17.98 10.28 11.38
N GLY A 25 -17.01 11.11 11.74
CA GLY A 25 -15.72 11.23 11.06
C GLY A 25 -14.58 10.55 11.84
N LEU A 26 -13.61 10.02 11.10
CA LEU A 26 -12.30 9.67 11.67
C LEU A 26 -11.35 10.87 11.57
N VAL A 27 -10.45 10.97 12.55
CA VAL A 27 -9.51 12.09 12.63
C VAL A 27 -8.08 11.56 12.65
N LEU A 28 -7.20 12.14 11.83
CA LEU A 28 -5.74 12.05 12.04
C LEU A 28 -5.30 13.05 13.08
N VAL A 29 -4.57 12.58 14.09
CA VAL A 29 -3.94 13.39 15.13
C VAL A 29 -2.43 13.29 14.96
N SER A 30 -1.74 14.42 14.78
CA SER A 30 -0.28 14.48 14.84
C SER A 30 0.22 14.67 16.28
N ASP A 31 1.34 14.06 16.65
CA ASP A 31 1.87 14.10 18.03
C ASP A 31 2.49 15.47 18.43
N GLN A 32 2.97 16.27 17.47
CA GLN A 32 3.72 17.49 17.77
C GLN A 32 2.82 18.71 18.06
N HIS A 33 1.61 18.70 17.53
CA HIS A 33 0.53 19.65 17.80
C HIS A 33 -0.75 18.85 17.58
N LYS A 34 -1.73 18.92 18.50
CA LYS A 34 -3.01 18.18 18.42
C LYS A 34 -3.89 18.71 17.27
N ILE A 35 -3.39 18.59 16.04
CA ILE A 35 -4.06 18.97 14.80
C ILE A 35 -4.97 17.81 14.46
N ILE A 36 -6.26 18.07 14.57
CA ILE A 36 -7.35 17.15 14.24
C ILE A 36 -7.68 17.40 12.77
N LYS A 37 -7.35 16.44 11.88
CA LYS A 37 -7.80 16.50 10.48
C LYS A 37 -8.91 15.49 10.24
N PRO A 38 -10.12 15.92 9.84
CA PRO A 38 -11.15 15.00 9.41
C PRO A 38 -10.66 14.23 8.17
N ILE A 39 -10.89 12.92 8.16
CA ILE A 39 -10.57 12.04 7.05
C ILE A 39 -11.89 11.63 6.40
N GLU A 40 -12.00 11.83 5.10
CA GLU A 40 -13.11 11.31 4.32
C GLU A 40 -12.97 9.79 4.13
N LEU A 41 -14.08 9.08 4.28
CA LEU A 41 -14.13 7.64 4.06
C LEU A 41 -14.36 7.38 2.57
N ILE A 42 -13.60 6.46 2.00
CA ILE A 42 -13.80 5.99 0.63
C ILE A 42 -14.71 4.77 0.70
N ASN A 43 -15.93 4.88 0.16
CA ASN A 43 -16.95 3.84 0.21
C ASN A 43 -17.24 3.34 1.64
N GLY A 44 -17.20 4.25 2.63
CA GLY A 44 -17.38 3.91 4.04
C GLY A 44 -16.14 3.31 4.73
N ASN A 45 -15.04 3.12 4.00
CA ASN A 45 -13.81 2.53 4.49
C ASN A 45 -12.70 3.58 4.70
N LEU A 46 -11.88 3.38 5.73
CA LEU A 46 -10.72 4.24 5.96
C LEU A 46 -9.60 3.87 4.98
N VAL A 47 -9.34 4.79 4.05
CA VAL A 47 -8.27 4.69 3.06
C VAL A 47 -7.39 5.93 3.17
N ILE A 48 -6.08 5.72 3.30
CA ILE A 48 -5.09 6.79 3.45
C ILE A 48 -4.07 6.64 2.33
N GLU A 49 -3.85 7.71 1.57
CA GLU A 49 -2.74 7.80 0.61
C GLU A 49 -1.57 8.55 1.27
N CYS A 50 -0.43 7.87 1.37
CA CYS A 50 0.78 8.40 1.96
C CYS A 50 1.87 8.51 0.89
N PRO A 51 2.50 9.68 0.70
CA PRO A 51 3.60 9.80 -0.24
C PRO A 51 4.75 8.89 0.19
N VAL A 52 5.37 8.21 -0.78
CA VAL A 52 6.61 7.46 -0.53
C VAL A 52 7.80 8.40 -0.34
N HIS A 53 8.90 7.89 0.20
CA HIS A 53 10.12 8.68 0.36
C HIS A 53 10.66 9.11 -1.01
N SER A 54 11.06 10.38 -1.17
CA SER A 54 11.51 10.92 -2.47
C SER A 54 12.72 10.19 -3.06
N SER A 55 13.56 9.60 -2.21
CA SER A 55 14.69 8.76 -2.66
C SER A 55 14.26 7.52 -3.46
N LEU A 56 13.01 7.07 -3.33
CA LEU A 56 12.48 5.95 -4.11
C LEU A 56 11.93 6.40 -5.47
N LEU A 57 11.81 7.71 -5.69
CA LEU A 57 11.26 8.28 -6.91
C LEU A 57 12.34 8.68 -7.91
N THR A 58 13.58 8.91 -7.44
CA THR A 58 14.70 9.40 -8.26
C THR A 58 14.98 8.55 -9.52
N ASP A 59 14.74 7.25 -9.44
CA ASP A 59 15.02 6.30 -10.53
C ASP A 59 13.74 5.75 -11.18
N SER A 60 12.56 6.30 -10.84
CA SER A 60 11.29 5.81 -11.37
C SER A 60 10.93 6.53 -12.68
N PRO A 61 10.73 5.82 -13.80
CA PRO A 61 10.25 6.45 -15.04
C PRO A 61 8.79 6.93 -14.94
N TYR A 62 8.10 6.69 -13.82
CA TYR A 62 6.68 6.94 -13.63
C TYR A 62 6.39 7.95 -12.49
N GLU A 63 7.10 9.08 -12.49
CA GLU A 63 7.08 10.08 -11.42
C GLU A 63 5.72 10.75 -11.17
N SER A 64 4.79 10.71 -12.13
CA SER A 64 3.54 11.47 -12.06
C SER A 64 2.35 10.67 -11.50
N SER A 65 2.40 9.34 -11.58
CA SER A 65 1.26 8.52 -11.17
C SER A 65 1.24 8.29 -9.66
N LYS A 66 0.05 8.39 -9.06
CA LYS A 66 -0.18 8.03 -7.65
C LYS A 66 0.21 6.59 -7.35
N GLU A 67 0.22 5.71 -8.36
CA GLU A 67 0.67 4.33 -8.26
C GLU A 67 2.08 4.20 -7.67
N PHE A 68 3.00 5.05 -8.12
CA PHE A 68 4.42 5.00 -7.74
C PHE A 68 4.76 6.04 -6.67
N THR A 69 4.04 7.16 -6.64
CA THR A 69 4.32 8.24 -5.69
C THR A 69 3.65 8.06 -4.33
N HIS A 70 2.61 7.24 -4.24
CA HIS A 70 1.84 7.05 -3.01
C HIS A 70 1.64 5.58 -2.67
N MET A 71 1.90 5.25 -1.41
CA MET A 71 1.46 4.03 -0.77
C MET A 71 0.02 4.23 -0.27
N ARG A 72 -0.85 3.25 -0.50
CA ARG A 72 -2.24 3.27 -0.03
C ARG A 72 -2.42 2.29 1.12
N TYR A 73 -2.80 2.83 2.27
CA TYR A 73 -3.20 2.04 3.43
C TYR A 73 -4.72 1.98 3.50
N THR A 74 -5.27 0.77 3.61
CA THR A 74 -6.69 0.54 3.85
C THR A 74 -6.83 -0.22 5.16
N ALA A 75 -7.58 0.34 6.11
CA ALA A 75 -7.90 -0.38 7.35
C ALA A 75 -9.00 -1.40 7.07
N CYS A 76 -8.60 -2.58 6.59
CA CYS A 76 -9.54 -3.67 6.32
C CYS A 76 -10.04 -4.26 7.64
N THR A 77 -11.30 -4.04 7.96
CA THR A 77 -11.99 -4.60 9.14
C THR A 77 -12.97 -5.71 8.78
N SER A 78 -13.09 -6.03 7.48
CA SER A 78 -13.97 -7.07 6.96
C SER A 78 -13.40 -8.46 7.21
N LYS A 79 -14.29 -9.44 7.38
CA LYS A 79 -13.92 -10.84 7.16
C LYS A 79 -13.68 -11.08 5.66
N PRO A 80 -12.86 -12.08 5.27
CA PRO A 80 -12.60 -12.39 3.87
C PRO A 80 -13.89 -12.63 3.06
N ASP A 81 -14.86 -13.36 3.61
CA ASP A 81 -16.12 -13.71 2.93
C ASP A 81 -17.00 -12.49 2.61
N TYR A 82 -16.85 -11.40 3.38
CA TYR A 82 -17.65 -10.18 3.25
C TYR A 82 -16.90 -9.05 2.55
N PHE A 83 -15.64 -9.26 2.14
CA PHE A 83 -14.77 -8.20 1.62
C PHE A 83 -15.44 -7.33 0.55
N LYS A 84 -16.05 -7.96 -0.45
CA LYS A 84 -16.75 -7.25 -1.54
C LYS A 84 -18.08 -6.65 -1.09
N GLN A 85 -18.80 -7.31 -0.19
CA GLN A 85 -20.10 -6.85 0.32
C GLN A 85 -19.95 -5.61 1.20
N GLU A 86 -18.83 -5.51 1.92
CA GLU A 86 -18.42 -4.36 2.72
C GLU A 86 -17.66 -3.29 1.89
N ASN A 87 -17.79 -3.33 0.56
CA ASN A 87 -17.25 -2.36 -0.39
C ASN A 87 -15.72 -2.18 -0.34
N PHE A 88 -14.97 -3.20 0.10
CA PHE A 88 -13.54 -3.21 -0.08
C PHE A 88 -13.17 -3.63 -1.51
N THR A 89 -12.14 -2.98 -2.05
CA THR A 89 -11.58 -3.28 -3.36
C THR A 89 -10.07 -3.30 -3.28
N LEU A 90 -9.45 -4.14 -4.11
CA LEU A 90 -8.01 -4.07 -4.32
C LEU A 90 -7.66 -2.83 -5.18
N ARG A 91 -6.42 -2.35 -5.08
CA ARG A 91 -5.99 -1.07 -5.67
C ARG A 91 -6.20 -1.00 -7.18
N GLN A 92 -5.98 -2.10 -7.89
CA GLN A 92 -6.06 -2.17 -9.36
C GLN A 92 -7.44 -1.85 -9.92
N VAL A 93 -8.50 -2.11 -9.13
CA VAL A 93 -9.89 -1.83 -9.51
C VAL A 93 -10.17 -0.32 -9.54
N GLY A 94 -9.40 0.47 -8.78
CA GLY A 94 -9.55 1.92 -8.70
C GLY A 94 -8.78 2.71 -9.77
N TYR A 95 -8.24 2.05 -10.80
CA TYR A 95 -7.64 2.73 -11.95
C TYR A 95 -8.67 2.93 -13.07
N GLU A 96 -8.41 3.92 -13.93
CA GLU A 96 -9.21 4.18 -15.13
C GLU A 96 -8.32 4.02 -16.38
N PRO A 97 -8.62 3.07 -17.29
CA PRO A 97 -9.65 2.04 -17.16
C PRO A 97 -9.34 1.02 -16.06
N MET A 98 -10.38 0.35 -15.57
CA MET A 98 -10.26 -0.68 -14.54
C MET A 98 -9.30 -1.79 -15.00
N ARG A 99 -8.26 -2.07 -14.20
CA ARG A 99 -7.29 -3.12 -14.54
C ARG A 99 -7.81 -4.49 -14.14
N GLN A 100 -7.86 -5.41 -15.10
CA GLN A 100 -8.15 -6.83 -14.88
C GLN A 100 -6.91 -7.54 -14.34
N THR A 101 -7.11 -8.50 -13.45
CA THR A 101 -6.03 -9.33 -12.91
C THR A 101 -6.03 -10.68 -13.61
N GLU A 102 -4.93 -10.98 -14.31
CA GLU A 102 -4.72 -12.27 -14.99
C GLU A 102 -3.87 -13.22 -14.14
N LEU A 103 -2.97 -12.68 -13.30
CA LEU A 103 -2.09 -13.47 -12.46
C LEU A 103 -1.99 -12.86 -11.05
N PHE A 104 -2.11 -13.72 -10.04
CA PHE A 104 -2.09 -13.33 -8.64
C PHE A 104 -1.11 -14.20 -7.87
N PHE A 105 -0.03 -13.60 -7.37
CA PHE A 105 0.92 -14.26 -6.48
C PHE A 105 0.51 -14.03 -5.03
N LEU A 106 0.36 -15.11 -4.27
CA LEU A 106 0.13 -15.07 -2.84
C LEU A 106 1.38 -15.55 -2.10
N ILE A 107 1.99 -14.65 -1.34
CA ILE A 107 3.22 -14.92 -0.59
C ILE A 107 2.90 -14.76 0.90
N THR A 108 2.97 -15.86 1.64
CA THR A 108 2.84 -15.82 3.10
C THR A 108 4.22 -15.67 3.72
N VAL A 109 4.42 -14.59 4.47
CA VAL A 109 5.66 -14.25 5.16
C VAL A 109 5.43 -14.37 6.66
N ASN A 110 6.21 -15.24 7.29
CA ASN A 110 6.22 -15.42 8.75
C ASN A 110 7.46 -14.74 9.34
N ASP A 111 8.20 -15.44 10.21
CA ASP A 111 9.42 -14.98 10.86
C ASP A 111 10.68 -15.16 9.99
N GLU A 112 10.50 -15.44 8.70
CA GLU A 112 11.57 -15.60 7.71
C GLU A 112 12.43 -14.34 7.56
N ASP A 113 13.72 -14.56 7.24
CA ASP A 113 14.67 -13.48 6.95
C ASP A 113 14.37 -12.82 5.60
N GLU A 114 14.76 -11.54 5.47
CA GLU A 114 14.48 -10.75 4.26
C GLU A 114 15.11 -11.35 2.99
N ILE A 115 16.17 -12.16 3.15
CA ILE A 115 16.89 -12.80 2.05
C ILE A 115 15.97 -13.75 1.28
N LEU A 116 15.11 -14.50 1.98
CA LEU A 116 14.19 -15.43 1.33
C LEU A 116 13.10 -14.67 0.58
N LEU A 117 12.49 -13.67 1.22
CA LEU A 117 11.46 -12.84 0.57
C LEU A 117 12.03 -12.09 -0.64
N SER A 118 13.22 -11.50 -0.52
CA SER A 118 13.86 -10.77 -1.60
C SER A 118 14.23 -11.67 -2.78
N SER A 119 14.73 -12.88 -2.52
CA SER A 119 15.02 -13.87 -3.56
C SER A 119 13.75 -14.30 -4.30
N THR A 120 12.65 -14.52 -3.57
CA THR A 120 11.35 -14.86 -4.18
C THR A 120 10.82 -13.70 -5.04
N LEU A 121 10.82 -12.48 -4.51
CA LEU A 121 10.34 -11.32 -5.26
C LEU A 121 11.21 -11.03 -6.48
N HIS A 122 12.53 -11.16 -6.37
CA HIS A 122 13.44 -10.98 -7.49
C HIS A 122 13.10 -11.91 -8.65
N ARG A 123 12.93 -13.22 -8.38
CA ARG A 123 12.52 -14.21 -9.40
C ARG A 123 11.15 -13.91 -9.98
N ILE A 124 10.19 -13.47 -9.16
CA ILE A 124 8.87 -13.08 -9.66
C ILE A 124 9.00 -11.89 -10.62
N ILE A 125 9.77 -10.86 -10.24
CA ILE A 125 9.97 -9.66 -11.06
C ILE A 125 10.67 -10.00 -12.38
N GLU A 126 11.67 -10.88 -12.38
CA GLU A 126 12.33 -11.34 -13.62
C GLU A 126 11.35 -12.05 -14.56
N ASN A 127 10.47 -12.90 -14.02
CA ASN A 127 9.44 -13.56 -14.82
C ASN A 127 8.40 -12.57 -15.34
N ILE A 128 8.02 -11.56 -14.54
CA ILE A 128 7.14 -10.48 -15.00
C ILE A 128 7.80 -9.71 -16.15
N ALA A 129 9.09 -9.38 -16.05
CA ALA A 129 9.82 -8.71 -17.12
C ALA A 129 9.86 -9.56 -18.40
N CYS A 130 10.02 -10.87 -18.27
CA CYS A 130 9.92 -11.82 -19.39
C CYS A 130 8.51 -11.81 -20.01
N LEU A 131 7.45 -11.84 -19.20
CA LEU A 131 6.08 -11.70 -19.74
C LEU A 131 5.89 -10.37 -20.45
N CYS A 132 6.47 -9.29 -19.94
CA CYS A 132 6.38 -7.97 -20.56
C CYS A 132 7.12 -7.86 -21.89
N SER A 133 8.08 -8.74 -22.18
CA SER A 133 8.79 -8.77 -23.46
C SER A 133 8.09 -9.59 -24.55
N LEU A 134 7.01 -10.30 -24.23
CA LEU A 134 6.25 -11.13 -25.18
C LEU A 134 5.34 -10.27 -26.08
N THR A 135 5.89 -9.72 -27.16
CA THR A 135 5.19 -8.83 -28.09
C THR A 135 4.08 -9.50 -28.90
N GLU A 136 4.14 -10.81 -29.12
CA GLU A 136 3.15 -11.58 -29.88
C GLU A 136 2.02 -12.15 -29.00
N SER A 137 2.09 -11.95 -27.68
CA SER A 137 1.06 -12.47 -26.79
C SER A 137 -0.20 -11.61 -26.84
N PRO A 138 -1.40 -12.20 -26.94
CA PRO A 138 -2.65 -11.45 -26.82
C PRO A 138 -2.88 -10.95 -25.38
N THR A 139 -2.26 -11.59 -24.39
CA THR A 139 -2.44 -11.29 -22.96
C THR A 139 -1.28 -10.47 -22.39
N TRP A 140 -0.06 -10.82 -22.78
CA TRP A 140 1.18 -10.22 -22.28
C TRP A 140 1.79 -9.23 -23.27
N GLY A 141 2.88 -8.56 -22.90
CA GLY A 141 3.46 -7.43 -23.63
C GLY A 141 3.81 -6.29 -22.68
N GLU A 142 4.21 -5.13 -23.19
CA GLU A 142 4.81 -4.02 -22.42
C GLU A 142 4.04 -3.67 -21.13
N ASP A 143 2.70 -3.70 -21.20
CA ASP A 143 1.79 -3.40 -20.09
C ASP A 143 1.31 -4.62 -19.28
N GLY A 144 1.88 -5.80 -19.53
CA GLY A 144 1.51 -7.06 -18.88
C GLY A 144 1.59 -7.00 -17.36
N TRP A 145 2.56 -6.26 -16.82
CA TRP A 145 2.73 -6.04 -15.38
C TRP A 145 1.49 -5.42 -14.72
N LYS A 146 0.71 -4.61 -15.45
CA LYS A 146 -0.53 -3.97 -14.94
C LYS A 146 -1.62 -5.00 -14.60
N LYS A 147 -1.50 -6.22 -15.13
CA LYS A 147 -2.44 -7.33 -14.96
C LYS A 147 -2.02 -8.32 -13.86
N ILE A 148 -0.87 -8.06 -13.22
CA ILE A 148 -0.27 -8.97 -12.23
C ILE A 148 -0.34 -8.32 -10.85
N ILE A 149 -0.74 -9.10 -9.85
CA ILE A 149 -0.76 -8.65 -8.46
C ILE A 149 0.11 -9.57 -7.61
N ILE A 150 0.91 -8.96 -6.75
CA ILE A 150 1.68 -9.64 -5.73
C ILE A 150 1.07 -9.27 -4.38
N CYS A 151 0.53 -10.25 -3.68
CA CYS A 151 -0.04 -10.12 -2.35
C CYS A 151 0.89 -10.77 -1.33
N ILE A 152 1.45 -9.95 -0.43
CA ILE A 152 2.27 -10.40 0.68
C ILE A 152 1.39 -10.40 1.94
N ILE A 153 1.18 -11.57 2.53
CA ILE A 153 0.42 -11.76 3.77
C ILE A 153 1.39 -12.03 4.90
N SER A 154 1.27 -11.30 6.00
CA SER A 154 2.05 -11.55 7.21
C SER A 154 1.27 -11.20 8.47
N ASP A 155 1.63 -11.82 9.58
CA ASP A 155 1.23 -11.36 10.90
C ASP A 155 2.20 -10.26 11.36
N ARG A 156 1.67 -9.06 11.56
CA ARG A 156 2.44 -7.88 12.00
C ARG A 156 3.21 -8.13 13.30
N ASN A 157 2.73 -9.01 14.17
CA ASN A 157 3.38 -9.30 15.44
C ASN A 157 4.55 -10.29 15.31
N LYS A 158 4.63 -11.02 14.19
CA LYS A 158 5.63 -12.07 13.98
C LYS A 158 6.67 -11.72 12.91
N ILE A 159 6.36 -10.76 12.03
CA ILE A 159 7.25 -10.40 10.93
C ILE A 159 8.60 -9.85 11.44
N ASN A 160 9.69 -10.34 10.85
CA ASN A 160 11.05 -9.91 11.15
C ASN A 160 11.24 -8.41 10.82
N LYS A 161 11.96 -7.68 11.68
CA LYS A 161 12.27 -6.25 11.51
C LYS A 161 13.05 -5.96 10.22
N ARG A 162 13.94 -6.86 9.80
CA ARG A 162 14.69 -6.71 8.54
C ARG A 162 13.76 -6.84 7.34
N THR A 163 12.84 -7.79 7.37
CA THR A 163 11.79 -7.95 6.36
C THR A 163 10.91 -6.70 6.27
N LEU A 164 10.54 -6.09 7.41
CA LEU A 164 9.86 -4.79 7.41
C LEU A 164 10.72 -3.68 6.79
N SER A 165 12.01 -3.60 7.11
CA SER A 165 12.91 -2.62 6.50
C SER A 165 13.05 -2.82 4.99
N TYR A 166 13.07 -4.06 4.53
CA TYR A 166 13.05 -4.40 3.11
C TYR A 166 11.75 -3.93 2.43
N LEU A 167 10.59 -4.18 3.05
CA LEU A 167 9.30 -3.68 2.54
C LEU A 167 9.23 -2.13 2.51
N LYS A 168 9.90 -1.43 3.44
CA LYS A 168 10.04 0.04 3.38
C LYS A 168 10.89 0.49 2.21
N ALA A 169 11.99 -0.21 1.95
CA ALA A 169 12.85 0.08 0.82
C ALA A 169 12.13 -0.14 -0.53
N LEU A 170 11.19 -1.08 -0.59
CA LEU A 170 10.29 -1.26 -1.75
C LEU A 170 9.17 -0.21 -1.83
N GLY A 171 8.99 0.65 -0.81
CA GLY A 171 7.93 1.67 -0.78
C GLY A 171 6.53 1.14 -0.47
N VAL A 172 6.40 -0.15 -0.12
CA VAL A 172 5.09 -0.80 0.13
C VAL A 172 4.69 -0.81 1.61
N TYR A 173 5.57 -0.35 2.50
CA TYR A 173 5.30 -0.24 3.93
C TYR A 173 5.88 1.07 4.51
N GLN A 174 5.16 1.66 5.48
CA GLN A 174 5.63 2.81 6.26
C GLN A 174 5.22 2.67 7.72
N ASP A 175 6.12 3.04 8.63
CA ASP A 175 5.82 3.00 10.06
C ASP A 175 4.77 4.04 10.46
N GLY A 176 3.95 3.69 11.45
CA GLY A 176 3.12 4.66 12.15
C GLY A 176 1.78 4.98 11.50
N ILE A 177 1.47 4.47 10.30
CA ILE A 177 0.14 4.64 9.69
C ILE A 177 -0.89 3.75 10.41
N ALA A 178 -0.55 2.49 10.65
CA ALA A 178 -1.37 1.55 11.40
C ALA A 178 -0.99 1.57 12.89
N ARG A 179 -1.41 2.58 13.65
CA ARG A 179 -1.30 2.54 15.11
C ARG A 179 -2.66 2.25 15.73
N SER A 180 -2.80 1.07 16.32
CA SER A 180 -3.79 0.87 17.39
C SER A 180 -3.16 1.41 18.67
N LYS A 181 -3.94 2.16 19.45
CA LYS A 181 -3.60 2.42 20.86
C LYS A 181 -3.52 1.11 21.64
#